data_AF-A0A926EXH2-F1
#
_entry.id   AF-A0A926EXH2-F1
#
_cell.length_a   1.000
_cell.length_b   1.000
_cell.length_c   1.000
_cell.angle_alpha   90.00
_cell.angle_beta   90.00
_cell.angle_gamma   90.00
#
_symmetry.space_group_name_H-M   'P 1'
#
loop_
_entity.id
_entity.type
_entity.pdbx_description
1 polymer ?
#
loop_
_entity_poly.entity_id
_entity_poly.type
_entity_poly.pdbx_seq_one_letter_code
_entity_poly.pdbx_strand_id
1 'polypeptide(L)' 'MANNNRIVVPEAREALNQLKLEIANELGLSDYDNMDKGELPSRVNGYVGGYMVKSLVESAQRQMAGK' A
#
# COMPACT_ATOMS: atom_id res chain seq x y z
N MET A 1 -7.60 17.32 11.31
CA MET A 1 -8.60 16.25 11.11
C MET A 1 -7.84 14.93 11.03
N ALA A 2 -8.05 14.01 11.96
CA ALA A 2 -7.41 12.69 11.87
C ALA A 2 -8.01 11.95 10.67
N ASN A 3 -7.17 11.61 9.71
CA ASN A 3 -7.57 10.91 8.50
C ASN A 3 -8.09 9.51 8.93
N ASN A 4 -9.40 9.26 8.84
CA ASN A 4 -10.04 8.04 9.35
C ASN A 4 -9.86 6.87 8.37
N ASN A 5 -8.61 6.61 7.95
CA ASN A 5 -8.30 5.51 7.05
C ASN A 5 -8.23 4.22 7.87
N ARG A 6 -9.41 3.69 8.21
CA ARG A 6 -9.57 2.48 9.01
C ARG A 6 -9.34 1.25 8.15
N ILE A 7 -8.42 0.39 8.57
CA ILE A 7 -8.25 -0.94 7.99
C ILE A 7 -9.48 -1.77 8.37
N VAL A 8 -10.15 -2.33 7.36
CA VAL A 8 -11.40 -3.09 7.52
C VAL A 8 -11.17 -4.39 8.31
N VAL A 9 -10.01 -5.04 8.11
CA VAL A 9 -9.56 -6.24 8.83
C VAL A 9 -8.32 -5.86 9.65
N PRO A 10 -8.46 -5.52 10.95
CA PRO A 10 -7.36 -5.04 11.78
C PRO A 10 -6.16 -5.99 11.83
N GLU A 11 -6.41 -7.30 11.78
CA GLU A 11 -5.41 -8.37 11.82
C GLU A 11 -4.49 -8.34 10.59
N ALA A 12 -4.96 -7.79 9.47
CA ALA A 12 -4.17 -7.68 8.24
C ALA A 12 -3.20 -6.48 8.25
N ARG A 13 -3.19 -5.66 9.31
CA ARG A 13 -2.41 -4.40 9.36
C ARG A 13 -0.93 -4.61 9.08
N GLU A 14 -0.31 -5.62 9.69
CA GLU A 14 1.11 -5.91 9.47
C GLU A 14 1.39 -6.35 8.03
N ALA A 15 0.57 -7.26 7.49
CA ALA A 15 0.69 -7.72 6.11
C ALA A 15 0.50 -6.57 5.10
N LEU A 16 -0.46 -5.67 5.35
CA LEU A 16 -0.68 -4.49 4.51
C LEU A 16 0.48 -3.49 4.59
N ASN A 17 1.10 -3.34 5.76
CA ASN A 17 2.29 -2.51 5.91
C ASN A 17 3.48 -3.11 5.14
N GLN A 18 3.69 -4.43 5.21
CA GLN A 18 4.72 -5.11 4.44
C GLN A 18 4.49 -4.93 2.93
N LEU A 19 3.28 -5.18 2.45
CA LEU A 19 2.92 -4.97 1.05
C LEU A 19 3.17 -3.53 0.58
N LYS A 20 2.82 -2.54 1.41
CA LYS A 20 3.09 -1.12 1.11
C LYS A 20 4.60 -0.86 0.93
N LEU A 21 5.45 -1.48 1.75
CA LEU A 21 6.90 -1.35 1.66
C LEU A 21 7.46 -2.04 0.43
N GLU A 22 6.98 -3.24 0.12
CA GLU A 22 7.35 -3.96 -1.11
C GLU A 22 7.01 -3.15 -2.36
N ILE A 23 5.77 -2.65 -2.44
CA ILE A 23 5.32 -1.79 -3.55
C ILE A 23 6.17 -0.51 -3.63
N ALA A 24 6.47 0.13 -2.49
CA ALA A 24 7.32 1.31 -2.49
C ALA A 24 8.73 1.02 -3.02
N ASN A 25 9.32 -0.11 -2.61
CA ASN A 25 10.62 -0.56 -3.10
C ASN A 25 10.58 -0.86 -4.61
N GLU A 26 9.54 -1.53 -5.11
CA GLU A 26 9.35 -1.78 -6.56
C GLU A 26 9.26 -0.48 -7.37
N LEU A 27 8.70 0.57 -6.76
CA LEU A 27 8.58 1.89 -7.34
C LEU A 27 9.86 2.74 -7.21
N GLY A 28 10.94 2.17 -6.68
CA GLY A 28 12.24 2.84 -6.51
C GLY A 28 12.32 3.75 -5.29
N LEU A 29 11.39 3.65 -4.34
CA LEU A 29 11.39 4.40 -3.09
C LEU A 29 12.03 3.56 -1.98
N SER A 30 13.36 3.60 -1.91
CA SER A 30 14.10 3.03 -0.78
C SER A 30 13.74 3.73 0.53
N ASP A 31 13.65 2.98 1.63
CA ASP A 31 13.41 3.51 2.98
C ASP A 31 12.08 4.28 3.19
N TYR A 32 11.07 3.99 2.37
CA TYR A 32 9.75 4.64 2.45
C TYR A 32 9.11 4.66 3.84
N ASP A 33 9.43 3.70 4.72
CA ASP A 33 8.94 3.70 6.11
C ASP A 33 9.54 4.82 6.96
N ASN A 34 10.81 5.16 6.76
CA ASN A 34 11.56 6.15 7.52
C ASN A 34 11.55 7.54 6.88
N MET A 35 11.28 7.63 5.58
CA MET A 35 11.16 8.93 4.89
C MET A 35 10.02 9.76 5.49
N ASP A 36 10.19 11.09 5.55
CA ASP A 36 9.07 11.98 5.83
C ASP A 36 8.17 12.03 4.60
N LYS A 37 6.90 11.67 4.79
CA LYS A 37 5.90 11.62 3.70
C LYS A 37 5.57 13.05 3.24
N GLY A 38 5.89 14.07 4.05
CA GLY A 38 5.78 15.49 3.67
C GLY A 38 6.84 15.96 2.67
N GLU A 39 8.00 15.32 2.62
CA GLU A 39 9.06 15.65 1.66
C GLU A 39 8.81 15.03 0.28
N LEU A 40 8.06 13.92 0.24
CA LEU A 40 7.66 13.27 -1.00
C LEU A 40 6.53 14.02 -1.70
N PRO A 41 6.57 14.18 -3.04
CA PRO A 41 5.44 14.72 -3.78
C PRO A 41 4.17 13.92 -3.48
N SER A 42 3.04 14.59 -3.25
CA SER A 42 1.78 13.91 -2.89
C SER A 42 1.34 12.86 -3.93
N ARG A 43 1.71 13.08 -5.20
CA ARG A 43 1.48 12.12 -6.30
C ARG A 43 2.24 10.80 -6.08
N VAL A 44 3.45 10.84 -5.54
CA VAL A 44 4.28 9.67 -5.27
C VAL A 44 3.68 8.85 -4.13
N ASN A 45 3.35 9.48 -3.00
CA ASN A 45 2.66 8.82 -1.88
C ASN A 45 1.32 8.20 -2.32
N GLY A 46 0.55 8.93 -3.14
CA GLY A 46 -0.69 8.43 -3.72
C GLY A 46 -0.48 7.24 -4.65
N TYR A 47 0.59 7.24 -5.44
CA TYR A 47 0.91 6.16 -6.37
C TYR A 47 1.24 4.85 -5.65
N VAL A 48 2.01 4.91 -4.56
CA VAL A 48 2.30 3.73 -3.70
C VAL A 48 1.01 3.13 -3.16
N GLY A 49 0.13 3.96 -2.56
CA GLY A 49 -1.15 3.49 -2.03
C GLY A 49 -2.08 2.93 -3.11
N GLY A 50 -2.09 3.57 -4.29
CA GLY A 50 -2.88 3.10 -5.44
C GLY A 50 -2.39 1.76 -5.98
N TYR A 51 -1.08 1.56 -6.11
CA TYR A 51 -0.49 0.29 -6.54
C TYR A 51 -0.74 -0.81 -5.51
N MET A 52 -0.64 -0.51 -4.21
CA MET A 52 -0.97 -1.46 -3.16
C MET A 52 -2.41 -1.98 -3.29
N VAL A 53 -3.39 -1.09 -3.50
CA VAL A 53 -4.80 -1.48 -3.70
C VAL A 53 -4.98 -2.26 -5.00
N LYS A 54 -4.32 -1.85 -6.08
CA LYS A 54 -4.37 -2.55 -7.37
C LYS A 54 -3.89 -4.00 -7.23
N SER A 55 -2.74 -4.22 -6.60
CA SER A 55 -2.18 -5.57 -6.37
C SER A 55 -3.08 -6.44 -5.50
N LEU A 56 -3.74 -5.86 -4.48
CA LEU A 56 -4.72 -6.58 -3.67
C LEU A 56 -5.93 -7.03 -4.50
N VAL A 57 -6.47 -6.15 -5.35
CA VAL A 57 -7.61 -6.46 -6.21
C VAL A 57 -7.24 -7.53 -7.24
N GLU A 58 -6.08 -7.41 -7.88
CA GLU A 58 -5.59 -8.42 -8.83
C GLU A 58 -5.41 -9.79 -8.16
N SER A 59 -4.87 -9.82 -6.95
CA SER A 59 -4.71 -11.06 -6.16
C SER A 59 -6.07 -11.69 -5.83
N ALA A 60 -7.04 -10.88 -5.41
CA ALA A 60 -8.40 -11.32 -5.13
C ALA A 60 -9.09 -11.84 -6.40
N GLN A 61 -8.94 -11.15 -7.54
CA GLN A 61 -9.47 -11.59 -8.83
C GLN A 61 -8.90 -12.95 -9.25
N ARG A 62 -7.59 -13.17 -9.10
CA ARG A 62 -6.96 -14.46 -9.39
C ARG A 62 -7.48 -15.59 -8.49
N GLN A 63 -7.67 -15.32 -7.19
CA GLN A 63 -8.23 -16.29 -6.25
C GLN A 63 -9.70 -16.62 -6.58
N MET A 64 -10.47 -15.64 -7.04
CA MET A 64 -11.87 -15.84 -7.44
C MET A 64 -12.00 -16.54 -8.81
N ALA A 65 -11.07 -16.29 -9.74
CA ALA A 65 -11.05 -16.92 -11.06
C ALA A 65 -10.54 -18.36 -11.05
N GLY A 66 -9.86 -18.79 -9.98
CA GLY A 66 -9.41 -20.17 -9.74
C GLY A 66 -10.45 -21.07 -9.07
N LYS A 67 -11.73 -20.70 -9.14
CA LYS A 67 -12.87 -21.54 -8.76
C LYS A 67 -13.68 -21.94 -9.98
#